data_AF-A0ABD0N1L1-F1
#
_entry.id   AF-A0ABD0N1L1-F1
#
_cell.length_a   1.000
_cell.length_b   1.000
_cell.length_c   1.000
_cell.angle_alpha   90.00
_cell.angle_beta   90.00
_cell.angle_gamma   90.00
#
_symmetry.space_group_name_H-M   'P 1'
#
loop_
_entity.id
_entity.type
_entity.pdbx_description
1 polymer ?
#
loop_
_entity_poly.entity_id
_entity_poly.type
_entity_poly.pdbx_seq_one_letter_code
_entity_poly.pdbx_strand_id
1 'polypeptide(L)' 'MSREARKGALGAVHPSFNLLKIVRNFLNRDLPDDAHLLASGRLFVSLTRVSDGTNVLVSEFDSKEDLVQ' A
#
# COMPACT_ATOMS: atom_id res chain seq x y z
N MET A 1 1.21 -0.20 -13.59
CA MET A 1 0.06 -0.99 -13.09
C MET A 1 -0.82 -1.55 -14.21
N SER A 2 -1.36 -0.74 -15.12
CA SER A 2 -2.18 -1.21 -16.25
C SER A 2 -1.43 -2.14 -17.21
N ARG A 3 -0.12 -1.92 -17.38
CA ARG A 3 0.75 -2.76 -18.21
C ARG A 3 0.99 -4.13 -17.57
N GLU A 4 1.18 -4.19 -16.26
CA GLU A 4 1.36 -5.42 -15.48
C GLU A 4 0.10 -6.28 -15.48
N ALA A 5 -1.08 -5.65 -15.36
CA ALA A 5 -2.36 -6.34 -15.43
C ALA A 5 -2.59 -6.98 -16.80
N ARG A 6 -2.12 -6.36 -17.89
CA ARG A 6 -2.36 -6.83 -19.27
C ARG A 6 -1.36 -7.87 -19.77
N LYS A 7 -0.41 -8.33 -18.93
CA LYS A 7 0.62 -9.31 -19.34
C LYS A 7 0.10 -10.75 -19.49
N GLY A 8 -1.06 -11.08 -18.90
CA GLY A 8 -1.67 -12.42 -18.99
C GLY A 8 -3.02 -12.41 -19.71
N ALA A 9 -3.42 -13.56 -20.26
CA ALA A 9 -4.67 -13.72 -21.00
C ALA A 9 -5.94 -13.34 -20.20
N LEU A 10 -5.87 -13.44 -18.87
CA LEU A 10 -6.95 -13.09 -17.94
C LEU A 10 -6.82 -11.69 -17.33
N GLY A 11 -5.85 -10.88 -17.76
CA GLY A 11 -5.76 -9.50 -17.30
C GLY A 11 -5.56 -9.39 -15.77
N ALA A 12 -6.33 -8.49 -15.15
CA ALA A 12 -6.32 -8.26 -13.70
C ALA A 12 -6.95 -9.38 -12.85
N VAL A 13 -7.66 -10.34 -13.46
CA VAL A 13 -8.25 -11.50 -12.77
C VAL A 13 -7.36 -12.75 -12.84
N HIS A 14 -6.17 -12.62 -13.42
CA HIS A 14 -5.21 -13.72 -13.46
C HIS A 14 -4.67 -14.04 -12.05
N PRO A 15 -4.59 -15.32 -11.62
CA PRO A 15 -4.15 -15.69 -10.27
C PRO A 15 -2.73 -15.23 -9.89
N SER A 16 -1.85 -15.03 -10.87
CA SER A 16 -0.50 -14.45 -10.62
C SER A 16 -0.48 -12.93 -10.54
N PHE A 17 -1.60 -12.26 -10.85
CA PHE A 17 -1.75 -10.82 -10.72
C PHE A 17 -2.17 -10.46 -9.30
N ASN A 18 -1.17 -10.26 -8.44
CA ASN A 18 -1.38 -9.76 -7.09
C ASN A 18 -1.15 -8.24 -7.07
N LEU A 19 -2.24 -7.47 -7.16
CA LEU A 19 -2.18 -6.01 -7.17
C LEU A 19 -1.50 -5.45 -5.92
N LEU A 20 -1.79 -6.00 -4.74
CA LEU A 20 -1.21 -5.54 -3.48
C LEU A 20 0.31 -5.72 -3.47
N LYS A 21 0.81 -6.86 -3.95
CA LYS A 21 2.25 -7.10 -4.10
C LYS A 21 2.89 -6.09 -5.06
N ILE A 22 2.22 -5.78 -6.16
CA ILE A 22 2.69 -4.79 -7.15
C ILE A 22 2.78 -3.40 -6.52
N VAL A 23 1.72 -2.95 -5.86
CA VAL A 23 1.68 -1.64 -5.19
C VAL A 23 2.76 -1.56 -4.11
N ARG A 24 2.88 -2.58 -3.24
CA ARG A 24 3.92 -2.63 -2.21
C ARG A 24 5.32 -2.52 -2.79
N ASN A 25 5.60 -3.19 -3.90
CA ASN A 25 6.90 -3.08 -4.59
C ASN A 25 7.16 -1.67 -5.13
N PHE A 26 6.14 -1.02 -5.69
CA PHE A 26 6.26 0.37 -6.15
C PHE A 26 6.54 1.31 -4.99
N LEU A 27 5.78 1.21 -3.89
CA LEU A 27 5.97 2.05 -2.71
C LEU A 27 7.37 1.89 -2.11
N ASN A 28 7.84 0.64 -1.95
CA ASN A 28 9.19 0.40 -1.42
C ASN A 28 10.30 0.97 -2.30
N ARG A 29 10.14 0.89 -3.63
CA ARG A 29 11.14 1.35 -4.61
C ARG A 29 11.15 2.87 -4.76
N ASP A 30 9.97 3.48 -4.81
CA ASP A 30 9.82 4.87 -5.26
C ASP A 30 9.69 5.87 -4.09
N LEU A 31 9.31 5.43 -2.89
CA LEU A 31 9.30 6.30 -1.72
C LEU A 31 10.74 6.53 -1.22
N PRO A 32 11.09 7.77 -0.82
CA PRO A 32 12.37 8.03 -0.16
C PRO A 32 12.41 7.35 1.22
N ASP A 33 13.61 7.16 1.77
CA ASP A 33 13.80 6.44 3.04
C ASP A 33 13.18 7.17 4.25
N ASP A 34 13.06 8.49 4.18
CA ASP A 34 12.41 9.35 5.18
C ASP A 34 10.91 9.60 4.90
N ALA A 35 10.28 8.82 4.00
CA ALA A 35 8.88 9.03 3.61
C ALA A 35 7.89 9.02 4.79
N HIS A 36 8.17 8.27 5.85
CA HIS A 36 7.36 8.24 7.07
C HIS A 36 7.33 9.60 7.78
N LEU A 37 8.48 10.28 7.89
CA LEU A 37 8.55 11.65 8.41
C LEU A 37 7.80 12.62 7.49
N LEU A 38 7.86 12.38 6.18
CA LEU A 38 7.16 13.23 5.21
C LEU A 38 5.65 12.99 5.20
N ALA A 39 5.19 11.81 5.60
CA ALA A 39 3.78 11.46 5.62
C ALA A 39 3.10 11.77 6.97
N SER A 40 3.84 11.66 8.08
CA SER A 40 3.32 11.88 9.43
C SER A 40 2.63 13.24 9.57
N GLY A 41 1.44 13.24 10.15
CA GLY A 41 0.57 14.41 10.32
C GLY A 41 -0.01 15.00 9.02
N ARG A 42 0.33 14.45 7.85
CA ARG A 42 -0.09 14.95 6.52
C ARG A 42 -0.89 13.92 5.71
N LEU A 43 -0.63 12.64 5.90
CA LEU A 43 -1.37 11.53 5.33
C LEU A 43 -2.23 10.88 6.42
N PHE A 44 -3.50 10.67 6.13
CA PHE A 44 -4.43 9.97 7.00
C PHE A 44 -4.92 8.70 6.31
N VAL A 45 -4.61 7.54 6.90
CA VAL A 45 -5.02 6.24 6.39
C VAL A 45 -6.16 5.70 7.24
N SER A 46 -7.30 5.48 6.60
CA SER A 46 -8.48 4.90 7.23
C SER A 46 -8.43 3.37 7.09
N LEU A 47 -8.31 2.68 8.22
CA LEU A 47 -8.19 1.24 8.30
C LEU A 47 -9.45 0.64 8.94
N THR A 48 -9.90 -0.50 8.45
CA THR A 48 -10.95 -1.28 9.11
C THR A 48 -10.30 -2.40 9.88
N ARG A 49 -10.43 -2.39 11.21
CA ARG A 49 -9.95 -3.49 12.05
C ARG A 49 -10.84 -4.70 11.85
N VAL A 50 -10.31 -5.76 11.25
CA VAL A 50 -11.11 -6.94 10.86
C VAL A 50 -11.78 -7.64 12.05
N SER A 51 -11.17 -7.60 13.24
CA SER A 51 -11.70 -8.30 14.43
C SER A 51 -13.03 -7.76 14.93
N ASP A 52 -13.30 -6.46 14.77
CA ASP A 52 -14.50 -5.79 15.30
C ASP A 52 -15.20 -4.89 14.27
N GLY A 53 -14.69 -4.82 13.03
CA GLY A 53 -15.24 -4.00 11.95
C GLY A 53 -15.10 -2.50 12.17
N THR A 54 -14.38 -2.06 13.21
CA THR A 54 -14.29 -0.65 13.58
C THR A 54 -13.28 0.08 12.70
N ASN A 55 -13.59 1.34 12.39
CA ASN A 55 -12.68 2.22 11.68
C ASN A 55 -11.61 2.78 12.61
N VAL A 56 -10.35 2.78 12.16
CA VAL A 56 -9.20 3.35 12.84
C VAL A 56 -8.51 4.29 11.85
N LEU A 57 -8.28 5.53 12.27
CA LEU A 57 -7.52 6.49 11.48
C LEU A 57 -6.09 6.53 11.99
N VAL A 58 -5.13 6.36 11.10
CA VAL A 58 -3.69 6.44 11.39
C VAL A 58 -3.11 7.61 10.61
N SER A 59 -2.32 8.45 11.29
CA SER A 59 -1.62 9.57 10.66
C SER A 59 -0.14 9.66 11.02
N GLU A 60 0.33 8.81 11.92
CA GLU A 60 1.72 8.80 12.38
C GLU A 60 2.36 7.48 11.97
N PHE A 61 3.60 7.56 11.50
CA PHE A 61 4.37 6.44 10.98
C PHE A 61 5.78 6.45 11.56
N ASP A 62 6.21 5.33 12.14
CA ASP A 62 7.49 5.24 12.85
C ASP A 62 8.68 4.89 11.91
N SER A 63 8.39 4.33 10.73
CA SER A 63 9.39 3.99 9.71
C SER A 63 8.77 3.92 8.32
N LYS A 64 9.61 3.87 7.27
CA LYS A 64 9.14 3.65 5.90
C LYS A 64 8.43 2.30 5.77
N GLU A 65 8.91 1.27 6.45
CA GLU A 65 8.30 -0.05 6.48
C GLU A 65 6.90 -0.01 7.11
N ASP A 66 6.73 0.72 8.21
CA ASP A 66 5.45 0.94 8.89
C ASP A 66 4.45 1.67 7.99
N LEU A 67 4.89 2.73 7.30
CA LEU A 67 4.09 3.45 6.30
C LEU A 67 3.62 2.57 5.13
N VAL A 68 4.43 1.59 4.71
CA VAL A 68 4.14 0.71 3.56
C VAL A 68 3.37 -0.55 3.97
N GLN A 69 3.19 -0.81 5.28
CA GLN A 69 2.72 -2.08 5.80
C GLN A 69 1.32 -2.48 5.31
#